data_AF-A0A5P2CZN4-F1
#
_entry.id   AF-A0A5P2CZN4-F1
#
_cell.length_a   1.000
_cell.length_b   1.000
_cell.length_c   1.000
_cell.angle_alpha   90.00
_cell.angle_beta   90.00
_cell.angle_gamma   90.00
#
_symmetry.space_group_name_H-M   'P 1'
#
loop_
_entity.id
_entity.type
_entity.pdbx_description
1 polymer ?
#
loop_
_entity_poly.entity_id
_entity_poly.type
_entity_poly.pdbx_seq_one_letter_code
_entity_poly.pdbx_strand_id
1 'polypeptide(L)'
;MSSRLPDVERSRAVLVGLSRYDHHPALESVDGNLRALHRILLSPDHLGLPPEHCQVVRDPGNADEAMAALESAADRATDTLIFYYAGHGFADEDGLYLGLTGTRHRPGSERYNAVHYEWVRRAVLMGQAQAAQRIIILDCCYSGRAASEATASVMGSVNTDVQGTVVWAATSPSRPLAKAPADADYTAFTGELIRTLETGVEGAAGVLDMDTIFHRVSRDLVAKGFPLPDRHNHALGGQLALVRNRAGAVAPAPVPTTPAGTAAAVPAPGASASWEPFTWGPMRTDLLIVEGDGESTIPETSLHVRAVDEGVELPEELAEWRDEIAAEQDGLKAAGKPYFWNGLNYAVERITIGRVAETESPEIYIQFQNSDYYTFLATQQLDRQFRDGSTPKSRYIDPYEDPLDVEPFMSSSFGTNVAVITRDEKLIVSRRSQMVGSHPGTWNSSANEALSRVVDNSARQAPNIFNVARRGLSEELALSTDEYRLSMLALTIDKSTHQWGALFLARLRRVTSREFVERRSRGVSDKWEHDRHELVDFEIEPVIRFIFDPERAGLWSPTAPGLFYLALVNKYGRVAVERESKRLLGDGVTGP
;
A
#
# COMPACT_ATOMS: atom_id res chain seq x y z
N MET A 1 16.98 13.76 -1.24
CA MET A 1 17.09 14.82 -0.20
C MET A 1 17.15 14.16 1.17
N SER A 2 18.01 14.61 2.09
CA SER A 2 18.21 14.01 3.43
C SER A 2 17.09 14.41 4.41
N SER A 3 16.68 13.50 5.29
CA SER A 3 15.80 13.81 6.44
C SER A 3 16.50 14.77 7.40
N ARG A 4 15.77 15.75 7.95
CA ARG A 4 16.27 16.81 8.85
C ARG A 4 15.56 16.70 10.19
N LEU A 5 16.30 16.84 11.30
CA LEU A 5 15.73 16.95 12.64
C LEU A 5 14.93 18.25 12.82
N PRO A 6 13.91 18.27 13.70
CA PRO A 6 13.20 19.48 14.07
C PRO A 6 14.15 20.57 14.56
N ASP A 7 13.86 21.81 14.18
CA ASP A 7 14.49 23.00 14.74
C ASP A 7 13.96 23.17 16.16
N VAL A 8 14.81 22.90 17.14
CA VAL A 8 14.44 22.83 18.56
C VAL A 8 13.99 24.16 19.14
N GLU A 9 14.40 25.29 18.56
CA GLU A 9 13.97 26.62 18.98
C GLU A 9 12.55 26.94 18.50
N ARG A 10 12.20 26.41 17.32
CA ARG A 10 10.94 26.66 16.61
C ARG A 10 9.89 25.56 16.78
N SER A 11 10.25 24.48 17.48
CA SER A 11 9.40 23.32 17.71
C SER A 11 8.83 23.32 19.13
N ARG A 12 7.65 22.72 19.31
CA ARG A 12 7.00 22.54 20.62
C ARG A 12 6.48 21.13 20.76
N ALA A 13 6.50 20.60 21.97
CA ALA A 13 5.96 19.30 22.31
C ALA A 13 5.01 19.37 23.51
N VAL A 14 3.91 18.64 23.44
CA VAL A 14 2.95 18.49 24.54
C VAL A 14 2.69 17.00 24.76
N LEU A 15 2.98 16.52 25.98
CA LEU A 15 2.77 15.14 26.39
C LEU A 15 1.64 15.11 27.42
N VAL A 16 0.48 14.61 27.02
CA VAL A 16 -0.68 14.43 27.90
C VAL A 16 -0.78 12.95 28.29
N GLY A 17 -0.90 12.65 29.58
CA GLY A 17 -1.08 11.27 29.99
C GLY A 17 -1.81 11.13 31.31
N LEU A 18 -2.59 10.05 31.40
CA LEU A 18 -3.43 9.72 32.53
C LEU A 18 -3.03 8.37 33.12
N SER A 19 -2.51 8.44 34.34
CA SER A 19 -2.19 7.28 35.16
C SER A 19 -3.31 6.98 36.17
N ARG A 20 -4.12 7.99 36.51
CA ARG A 20 -5.17 7.91 37.53
C ARG A 20 -6.53 8.28 36.96
N TYR A 21 -7.57 7.68 37.52
CA TYR A 21 -8.95 7.92 37.12
C TYR A 21 -9.88 7.77 38.33
N ASP A 22 -10.95 8.56 38.35
CA ASP A 22 -11.96 8.49 39.41
C ASP A 22 -12.96 7.35 39.16
N HIS A 23 -13.18 6.98 37.88
CA HIS A 23 -14.26 6.06 37.47
C HIS A 23 -13.84 4.96 36.49
N HIS A 24 -12.57 4.94 36.10
CA HIS A 24 -12.00 3.92 35.21
C HIS A 24 -10.78 3.27 35.87
N PRO A 25 -10.34 2.08 35.42
CA PRO A 25 -9.12 1.47 35.93
C PRO A 25 -7.89 2.37 35.74
N ALA A 26 -7.00 2.41 36.73
CA ALA A 26 -5.73 3.11 36.63
C ALA A 26 -4.83 2.52 35.53
N LEU A 27 -4.00 3.36 34.93
CA LEU A 27 -3.01 2.99 33.91
C LEU A 27 -1.63 3.48 34.36
N GLU A 28 -1.11 2.89 35.44
CA GLU A 28 0.09 3.36 36.14
C GLU A 28 1.32 3.52 35.23
N SER A 29 1.44 2.66 34.21
CA SER A 29 2.53 2.68 33.23
C SER A 29 2.55 3.94 32.34
N VAL A 30 1.46 4.71 32.28
CA VAL A 30 1.41 5.98 31.54
C VAL A 30 2.33 7.03 32.18
N ASP A 31 2.52 7.05 33.50
CA ASP A 31 3.49 7.97 34.10
C ASP A 31 4.93 7.61 33.69
N GLY A 32 5.23 6.32 33.56
CA GLY A 32 6.48 5.83 32.99
C GLY A 32 6.69 6.30 31.56
N ASN A 33 5.66 6.22 30.71
CA ASN A 33 5.67 6.72 29.35
C ASN A 33 6.06 8.21 29.29
N LEU A 34 5.36 9.05 30.06
CA LEU A 34 5.58 10.50 30.06
C LEU A 34 6.99 10.86 30.52
N ARG A 35 7.48 10.23 31.59
CA ARG A 35 8.84 10.46 32.09
C ARG A 35 9.91 10.10 31.05
N ALA A 36 9.76 8.96 30.38
CA ALA A 36 10.71 8.49 29.38
C ALA A 36 10.70 9.36 28.12
N LEU A 37 9.51 9.63 27.54
CA LEU A 37 9.39 10.48 26.34
C LEU A 37 9.87 11.91 26.61
N HIS A 38 9.53 12.50 27.76
CA HIS A 38 10.02 13.83 28.14
C HIS A 38 11.56 13.85 28.20
N ARG A 39 12.18 12.85 28.84
CA ARG A 39 13.65 12.73 28.89
C ARG A 39 14.27 12.59 27.48
N ILE A 40 13.69 11.78 26.62
CA ILE A 40 14.18 11.56 25.25
C ILE A 40 14.10 12.86 24.44
N LEU A 41 12.97 13.58 24.49
CA LEU A 41 12.79 14.81 23.73
C LEU A 41 13.74 15.93 24.17
N LEU A 42 14.04 16.05 25.47
CA LEU A 42 14.99 17.02 26.02
C LEU A 42 16.46 16.63 25.82
N SER A 43 16.75 15.35 25.58
CA SER A 43 18.13 14.86 25.50
C SER A 43 18.84 15.38 24.24
N PRO A 44 20.01 16.05 24.37
CA PRO A 44 20.81 16.47 23.21
C PRO A 44 21.28 15.31 22.33
N ASP A 45 21.43 14.12 22.92
CA ASP A 45 21.79 12.89 22.20
C ASP A 45 20.65 12.35 21.33
N HIS A 46 19.42 12.87 21.49
CA HIS A 46 18.23 12.49 20.76
C HIS A 46 17.71 13.70 19.97
N LEU A 47 16.74 14.46 20.50
CA LEU A 47 16.22 15.68 19.85
C LEU A 47 16.91 16.93 20.40
N GLY A 48 16.77 17.19 21.71
CA GLY A 48 17.39 18.32 22.39
C GLY A 48 16.49 19.55 22.50
N LEU A 49 15.17 19.34 22.68
CA LEU A 49 14.24 20.45 22.93
C LEU A 49 14.60 21.18 24.24
N PRO A 50 14.58 22.52 24.25
CA PRO A 50 14.62 23.28 25.50
C PRO A 50 13.50 22.82 26.45
N PRO A 51 13.73 22.75 27.77
CA PRO A 51 12.72 22.33 28.74
C PRO A 51 11.41 23.12 28.65
N GLU A 52 11.49 24.42 28.38
CA GLU A 52 10.35 25.32 28.17
C GLU A 52 9.54 25.02 26.89
N HIS A 53 10.09 24.23 25.97
CA HIS A 53 9.44 23.84 24.71
C HIS A 53 8.76 22.46 24.78
N CYS A 54 8.86 21.74 25.90
CA CYS A 54 8.17 20.47 26.12
C CYS A 54 7.32 20.52 27.38
N GLN A 55 6.00 20.57 27.23
CA GLN A 55 5.06 20.60 28.36
C GLN A 55 4.49 19.22 28.63
N VAL A 56 4.46 18.81 29.90
CA VAL A 56 3.82 17.56 30.35
C VAL A 56 2.56 17.88 31.15
N VAL A 57 1.41 17.38 30.70
CA VAL A 57 0.12 17.49 31.38
C VAL A 57 -0.23 16.12 31.94
N ARG A 58 -0.16 15.98 33.27
CA ARG A 58 -0.46 14.73 33.98
C ARG A 58 -1.86 14.79 34.54
N ASP A 59 -2.62 13.71 34.33
CA ASP A 59 -3.91 13.47 34.97
C ASP A 59 -4.87 14.70 34.89
N PRO A 60 -5.10 15.32 33.71
CA PRO A 60 -5.99 16.47 33.59
C PRO A 60 -7.43 16.13 34.01
N GLY A 61 -8.03 17.02 34.80
CA GLY A 61 -9.38 16.85 35.35
C GLY A 61 -10.50 17.25 34.40
N ASN A 62 -10.19 18.12 33.43
CA ASN A 62 -11.15 18.67 32.49
C ASN A 62 -10.51 18.94 31.13
N ALA A 63 -11.35 19.24 30.13
CA ALA A 63 -10.90 19.47 28.76
C ALA A 63 -10.03 20.73 28.63
N ASP A 64 -10.32 21.79 29.38
CA ASP A 64 -9.54 23.04 29.34
C ASP A 64 -8.10 22.79 29.80
N GLU A 65 -7.90 22.02 30.88
CA GLU A 65 -6.56 21.62 31.34
C GLU A 65 -5.80 20.78 30.31
N ALA A 66 -6.48 19.86 29.63
CA ALA A 66 -5.87 19.02 28.61
C ALA A 66 -5.53 19.79 27.31
N MET A 67 -6.38 20.73 26.91
CA MET A 67 -6.29 21.44 25.64
C MET A 67 -5.47 22.72 25.71
N ALA A 68 -5.47 23.45 26.83
CA ALA A 68 -4.77 24.73 26.95
C ALA A 68 -3.28 24.62 26.63
N ALA A 69 -2.62 23.53 27.07
CA ALA A 69 -1.22 23.28 26.73
C ALA A 69 -1.00 23.06 25.23
N LEU A 70 -1.88 22.28 24.58
CA LEU A 70 -1.82 22.01 23.14
C LEU A 70 -2.05 23.28 22.33
N GLU A 71 -3.09 24.04 22.64
CA GLU A 71 -3.41 25.31 21.96
C GLU A 71 -2.25 26.29 22.08
N SER A 72 -1.73 26.46 23.30
CA SER A 72 -0.57 27.33 23.57
C SER A 72 0.69 26.89 22.80
N ALA A 73 0.92 25.59 22.66
CA ALA A 73 2.04 25.05 21.89
C ALA A 73 1.83 25.21 20.38
N ALA A 74 0.61 24.98 19.88
CA ALA A 74 0.24 25.13 18.48
C ALA A 74 0.35 26.59 18.00
N ASP A 75 0.06 27.55 18.87
CA ASP A 75 0.22 28.99 18.60
C ASP A 75 1.69 29.45 18.56
N ARG A 76 2.64 28.62 19.00
CA ARG A 76 4.08 28.97 19.05
C ARG A 76 4.97 28.13 18.15
N ALA A 77 4.55 26.92 17.78
CA ALA A 77 5.33 26.03 16.94
C ALA A 77 5.28 26.50 15.48
N THR A 78 6.44 26.86 14.91
CA THR A 78 6.56 27.22 13.49
C THR A 78 7.29 26.16 12.67
N ASP A 79 8.08 25.29 13.32
CA ASP A 79 8.74 24.16 12.64
C ASP A 79 8.00 22.85 12.88
N THR A 80 8.11 22.25 14.07
CA THR A 80 7.42 21.01 14.41
C THR A 80 6.57 21.14 15.67
N LEU A 81 5.30 20.73 15.59
CA LEU A 81 4.44 20.51 16.76
C LEU A 81 4.32 19.01 17.03
N ILE A 82 4.63 18.57 18.24
CA ILE A 82 4.48 17.17 18.67
C ILE A 82 3.41 17.11 19.76
N PHE A 83 2.34 16.37 19.51
CA PHE A 83 1.31 16.06 20.50
C PHE A 83 1.29 14.57 20.78
N TYR A 84 1.42 14.19 22.04
CA TYR A 84 1.30 12.82 22.52
C TYR A 84 0.18 12.73 23.54
N TYR A 85 -0.69 11.74 23.38
CA TYR A 85 -1.72 11.38 24.36
C TYR A 85 -1.63 9.91 24.72
N ALA A 86 -1.71 9.59 26.02
CA ALA A 86 -1.87 8.22 26.51
C ALA A 86 -2.89 8.10 27.65
N GLY A 87 -3.78 7.13 27.52
CA GLY A 87 -4.85 6.90 28.49
C GLY A 87 -5.97 6.04 27.93
N HIS A 88 -7.11 6.01 28.61
CA HIS A 88 -8.34 5.42 28.06
C HIS A 88 -8.82 6.21 26.85
N GLY A 89 -9.25 5.47 25.84
CA GLY A 89 -9.90 5.99 24.64
C GLY A 89 -11.28 5.38 24.52
N PHE A 90 -12.25 6.21 24.16
CA PHE A 90 -13.65 5.83 23.99
C PHE A 90 -14.08 6.20 22.58
N ALA A 91 -15.06 5.50 22.03
CA ALA A 91 -15.58 5.80 20.71
C ALA A 91 -17.09 5.56 20.64
N ASP A 92 -17.78 6.41 19.90
CA ASP A 92 -19.19 6.28 19.55
C ASP A 92 -19.40 6.55 18.04
N GLU A 93 -20.59 6.94 17.61
CA GLU A 93 -20.87 7.31 16.21
C GLU A 93 -20.23 8.65 15.78
N ASP A 94 -20.01 9.57 16.74
CA ASP A 94 -19.51 10.92 16.50
C ASP A 94 -17.96 10.96 16.39
N GLY A 95 -17.25 9.97 16.97
CA GLY A 95 -15.81 9.78 16.74
C GLY A 95 -15.02 9.25 17.93
N LEU A 96 -13.70 9.52 17.95
CA LEU A 96 -12.79 9.20 19.05
C LEU A 96 -12.84 10.25 20.18
N TYR A 97 -12.87 9.78 21.43
CA TYR A 97 -12.79 10.57 22.65
C TYR A 97 -11.60 10.17 23.52
N LEU A 98 -10.82 11.15 23.95
CA LEU A 98 -9.65 11.01 24.81
C LEU A 98 -10.07 11.24 26.28
N GLY A 99 -9.96 10.20 27.11
CA GLY A 99 -10.35 10.22 28.52
C GLY A 99 -9.61 11.24 29.38
N LEU A 100 -10.29 11.68 30.44
CA LEU A 100 -9.84 12.57 31.50
C LEU A 100 -10.00 11.86 32.86
N THR A 101 -9.42 12.36 33.95
CA THR A 101 -9.50 11.67 35.26
C THR A 101 -10.95 11.48 35.73
N GLY A 102 -11.79 12.51 35.50
CA GLY A 102 -13.22 12.50 35.82
C GLY A 102 -14.13 11.94 34.73
N THR A 103 -13.59 11.32 33.66
CA THR A 103 -14.43 10.76 32.59
C THR A 103 -15.35 9.67 33.13
N ARG A 104 -16.61 9.73 32.70
CA ARG A 104 -17.71 8.83 33.03
C ARG A 104 -18.51 8.55 31.78
N HIS A 105 -19.02 7.33 31.69
CA HIS A 105 -20.10 7.00 30.76
C HIS A 105 -21.42 7.58 31.31
N ARG A 106 -22.09 8.46 30.56
CA ARG A 106 -23.41 9.00 30.95
C ARG A 106 -24.52 8.05 30.48
N PRO A 107 -25.27 7.38 31.40
CA PRO A 107 -26.36 6.51 31.01
C PRO A 107 -27.44 7.29 30.25
N GLY A 108 -27.81 6.83 29.06
CA GLY A 108 -28.88 7.43 28.24
C GLY A 108 -28.45 8.43 27.17
N SER A 109 -27.16 8.80 27.08
CA SER A 109 -26.65 9.65 25.98
C SER A 109 -25.49 9.06 25.19
N GLU A 110 -24.93 7.92 25.63
CA GLU A 110 -23.71 7.26 25.08
C GLU A 110 -22.43 8.13 25.07
N ARG A 111 -22.55 9.43 25.34
CA ARG A 111 -21.47 10.42 25.39
C ARG A 111 -20.63 10.35 26.66
N TYR A 112 -19.34 10.63 26.49
CA TYR A 112 -18.33 10.72 27.54
C TYR A 112 -17.99 12.18 27.83
N ASN A 113 -17.79 12.54 29.11
CA ASN A 113 -17.13 13.81 29.46
C ASN A 113 -15.61 13.64 29.29
N ALA A 114 -15.18 13.74 28.05
CA ALA A 114 -13.84 13.50 27.55
C ALA A 114 -13.50 14.55 26.47
N VAL A 115 -12.25 14.57 25.99
CA VAL A 115 -11.85 15.46 24.88
C VAL A 115 -12.17 14.78 23.56
N HIS A 116 -13.01 15.39 22.72
CA HIS A 116 -13.26 14.89 21.37
C HIS A 116 -11.99 15.05 20.52
N TYR A 117 -11.59 14.02 19.77
CA TYR A 117 -10.37 14.04 18.95
C TYR A 117 -10.36 15.19 17.93
N GLU A 118 -11.52 15.50 17.33
CA GLU A 118 -11.65 16.66 16.44
C GLU A 118 -11.21 17.99 17.09
N TRP A 119 -11.31 18.15 18.42
CA TRP A 119 -10.81 19.37 19.09
C TRP A 119 -9.28 19.42 19.06
N VAL A 120 -8.62 18.29 19.31
CA VAL A 120 -7.15 18.14 19.16
C VAL A 120 -6.74 18.42 17.72
N ARG A 121 -7.42 17.79 16.75
CA ARG A 121 -7.15 17.96 15.32
C ARG A 121 -7.28 19.43 14.92
N ARG A 122 -8.36 20.11 15.33
CA ARG A 122 -8.55 21.54 15.06
C ARG A 122 -7.48 22.42 15.71
N ALA A 123 -7.12 22.18 16.97
CA ALA A 123 -6.07 22.95 17.64
C ALA A 123 -4.72 22.80 16.91
N VAL A 124 -4.39 21.59 16.47
CA VAL A 124 -3.16 21.29 15.72
C VAL A 124 -3.15 21.93 14.33
N LEU A 125 -4.27 21.90 13.60
CA LEU A 125 -4.36 22.43 12.23
C LEU A 125 -4.54 23.96 12.20
N MET A 126 -5.33 24.52 13.12
CA MET A 126 -5.73 25.93 13.12
C MET A 126 -4.85 26.82 14.03
N GLY A 127 -3.77 26.27 14.61
CA GLY A 127 -2.85 27.04 15.45
C GLY A 127 -2.24 28.23 14.71
N GLN A 128 -2.06 29.36 15.41
CA GLN A 128 -1.69 30.65 14.80
C GLN A 128 -0.33 30.62 14.09
N ALA A 129 0.64 29.86 14.63
CA ALA A 129 2.00 29.80 14.09
C ALA A 129 2.14 28.88 12.87
N GLN A 130 1.11 28.09 12.55
CA GLN A 130 1.06 27.17 11.41
C GLN A 130 2.34 26.32 11.25
N ALA A 131 2.68 25.53 12.27
CA ALA A 131 3.84 24.63 12.26
C ALA A 131 4.00 23.92 10.90
N ALA A 132 5.20 23.93 10.32
CA ALA A 132 5.46 23.23 9.06
C ALA A 132 5.18 21.72 9.15
N GLN A 133 5.36 21.15 10.34
CA GLN A 133 5.22 19.73 10.64
C GLN A 133 4.40 19.53 11.90
N ARG A 134 3.47 18.58 11.88
CA ARG A 134 2.57 18.27 12.99
C ARG A 134 2.57 16.76 13.21
N ILE A 135 2.96 16.33 14.41
CA ILE A 135 2.98 14.92 14.80
C ILE A 135 1.97 14.72 15.92
N ILE A 136 1.02 13.83 15.71
CA ILE A 136 0.03 13.41 16.70
C ILE A 136 0.28 11.93 16.99
N ILE A 137 0.52 11.57 18.25
CA ILE A 137 0.74 10.19 18.69
C ILE A 137 -0.31 9.87 19.76
N LEU A 138 -1.15 8.85 19.50
CA LEU A 138 -2.29 8.46 20.33
C LEU A 138 -2.09 7.02 20.83
N ASP A 139 -1.83 6.87 22.12
CA ASP A 139 -1.77 5.58 22.82
C ASP A 139 -3.02 5.34 23.67
N CYS A 140 -4.11 5.02 22.98
CA CYS A 140 -5.39 4.70 23.59
C CYS A 140 -6.20 3.72 22.74
N CYS A 141 -7.21 3.08 23.33
CA CYS A 141 -8.18 2.29 22.58
C CYS A 141 -8.88 3.14 21.51
N TYR A 142 -9.27 2.51 20.42
CA TYR A 142 -9.95 3.10 19.26
C TYR A 142 -9.17 4.22 18.55
N SER A 143 -7.90 4.43 18.90
CA SER A 143 -7.04 5.44 18.28
C SER A 143 -6.94 5.30 16.75
N GLY A 144 -7.12 4.09 16.19
CA GLY A 144 -7.17 3.89 14.74
C GLY A 144 -8.30 4.66 14.03
N ARG A 145 -9.36 5.06 14.75
CA ARG A 145 -10.44 5.90 14.19
C ARG A 145 -9.99 7.33 13.90
N ALA A 146 -9.08 7.89 14.70
CA ALA A 146 -8.49 9.21 14.43
C ALA A 146 -7.78 9.27 13.07
N ALA A 147 -7.23 8.14 12.66
CA ALA A 147 -6.56 7.94 11.40
C ALA A 147 -7.59 7.94 10.24
N SER A 148 -8.71 7.21 10.38
CA SER A 148 -9.82 7.20 9.41
C SER A 148 -10.58 8.53 9.31
N GLU A 149 -10.78 9.24 10.42
CA GLU A 149 -11.43 10.57 10.47
C GLU A 149 -10.60 11.63 9.75
N ALA A 150 -9.26 11.54 9.81
CA ALA A 150 -8.37 12.40 9.05
C ALA A 150 -8.62 12.27 7.53
N THR A 151 -8.89 11.06 7.04
CA THR A 151 -9.24 10.78 5.63
C THR A 151 -10.61 11.35 5.23
N ALA A 152 -11.64 11.18 6.06
CA ALA A 152 -13.01 11.63 5.74
C ALA A 152 -13.14 13.15 5.65
N SER A 153 -12.40 13.89 6.49
CA SER A 153 -12.43 15.36 6.52
C SER A 153 -11.88 16.05 5.26
N VAL A 154 -10.97 15.41 4.53
CA VAL A 154 -10.38 15.92 3.27
C VAL A 154 -11.42 15.92 2.13
N MET A 155 -12.42 15.04 2.20
CA MET A 155 -13.47 14.94 1.18
C MET A 155 -14.55 16.03 1.34
N GLY A 156 -14.59 16.76 2.46
CA GLY A 156 -15.71 17.64 2.84
C GLY A 156 -15.43 19.14 2.96
N SER A 157 -14.17 19.61 2.96
CA SER A 157 -13.86 21.04 3.15
C SER A 157 -12.91 21.61 2.11
N VAL A 158 -13.31 22.77 1.56
CA VAL A 158 -12.57 23.60 0.60
C VAL A 158 -11.31 24.18 1.27
N ASN A 159 -10.14 23.95 0.65
CA ASN A 159 -8.87 24.67 0.81
C ASN A 159 -8.54 25.20 2.24
N THR A 160 -7.77 24.44 3.02
CA THR A 160 -6.77 24.99 3.97
C THR A 160 -5.80 23.88 4.39
N ASP A 161 -4.50 24.18 4.35
CA ASP A 161 -3.34 23.28 4.44
C ASP A 161 -3.41 22.13 5.46
N VAL A 162 -3.60 20.89 4.97
CA VAL A 162 -3.39 19.64 5.74
C VAL A 162 -1.98 19.06 5.50
N GLN A 163 -1.13 19.74 4.71
CA GLN A 163 0.22 19.29 4.41
C GLN A 163 1.11 19.29 5.68
N GLY A 164 1.89 18.21 5.87
CA GLY A 164 2.85 18.09 6.97
C GLY A 164 2.30 17.48 8.27
N THR A 165 1.12 16.84 8.25
CA THR A 165 0.53 16.19 9.44
C THR A 165 0.72 14.67 9.44
N VAL A 166 1.19 14.12 10.56
CA VAL A 166 1.37 12.69 10.83
C VAL A 166 0.52 12.33 12.04
N VAL A 167 -0.34 11.32 11.89
CA VAL A 167 -1.12 10.74 13.01
C VAL A 167 -0.67 9.30 13.21
N TRP A 168 -0.23 8.96 14.42
CA TRP A 168 0.12 7.62 14.87
C TRP A 168 -0.86 7.15 15.93
N ALA A 169 -1.48 6.02 15.67
CA ALA A 169 -2.41 5.38 16.58
C ALA A 169 -1.80 4.06 17.08
N ALA A 170 -1.87 3.81 18.38
CA ALA A 170 -1.44 2.55 18.97
C ALA A 170 -2.30 1.34 18.55
N THR A 171 -3.45 1.59 17.91
CA THR A 171 -4.41 0.58 17.46
C THR A 171 -4.84 0.84 16.02
N SER A 172 -5.28 -0.20 15.32
CA SER A 172 -5.93 -0.10 14.02
C SER A 172 -7.47 -0.16 14.15
N PRO A 173 -8.24 0.27 13.13
CA PRO A 173 -9.69 0.08 13.11
C PRO A 173 -10.13 -1.38 13.32
N SER A 174 -9.33 -2.34 12.85
CA SER A 174 -9.58 -3.78 12.97
C SER A 174 -9.18 -4.38 14.33
N ARG A 175 -8.36 -3.70 15.13
CA ARG A 175 -7.92 -4.13 16.47
C ARG A 175 -7.93 -2.94 17.44
N PRO A 176 -9.11 -2.49 17.89
CA PRO A 176 -9.26 -1.20 18.58
C PRO A 176 -8.80 -1.20 20.05
N LEU A 177 -8.25 -2.30 20.57
CA LEU A 177 -7.90 -2.40 22.00
C LEU A 177 -6.40 -2.18 22.20
N ALA A 178 -6.03 -1.04 22.78
CA ALA A 178 -4.67 -0.78 23.23
C ALA A 178 -4.34 -1.65 24.47
N LYS A 179 -3.05 -1.88 24.72
CA LYS A 179 -2.58 -2.77 25.80
C LYS A 179 -1.63 -2.05 26.74
N ALA A 180 -1.93 -2.11 28.03
CA ALA A 180 -1.02 -1.80 29.13
C ALA A 180 -0.79 -3.10 29.90
N PRO A 181 0.36 -3.80 29.70
CA PRO A 181 0.66 -5.01 30.45
C PRO A 181 0.73 -4.71 31.96
N ALA A 182 0.24 -5.64 32.78
CA ALA A 182 0.38 -5.54 34.24
C ALA A 182 1.87 -5.56 34.62
N ASP A 183 2.24 -4.76 35.62
CA ASP A 183 3.59 -4.66 36.19
C ASP A 183 4.69 -4.23 35.19
N ALA A 184 4.31 -3.70 34.02
CA ALA A 184 5.25 -3.13 33.07
C ALA A 184 5.47 -1.64 33.31
N ASP A 185 6.71 -1.17 33.08
CA ASP A 185 7.08 0.25 33.23
C ASP A 185 6.38 1.15 32.19
N TYR A 186 5.95 0.59 31.06
CA TYR A 186 5.37 1.30 29.91
C TYR A 186 4.13 0.59 29.37
N THR A 187 3.25 1.33 28.69
CA THR A 187 2.23 0.72 27.82
C THR A 187 2.89 -0.01 26.65
N ALA A 188 2.20 -0.98 26.04
CA ALA A 188 2.82 -1.84 25.03
C ALA A 188 3.36 -1.06 23.82
N PHE A 189 2.53 -0.18 23.24
CA PHE A 189 2.92 0.65 22.11
C PHE A 189 4.04 1.64 22.48
N THR A 190 3.83 2.44 23.54
CA THR A 190 4.82 3.44 23.93
C THR A 190 6.12 2.81 24.41
N GLY A 191 6.10 1.62 25.02
CA GLY A 191 7.30 0.89 25.41
C GLY A 191 8.19 0.53 24.22
N GLU A 192 7.61 0.04 23.11
CA GLU A 192 8.39 -0.20 21.89
C GLU A 192 8.87 1.08 21.21
N LEU A 193 8.07 2.15 21.27
CA LEU A 193 8.46 3.47 20.78
C LEU A 193 9.68 3.98 21.56
N ILE A 194 9.61 4.03 22.89
CA ILE A 194 10.70 4.44 23.79
C ILE A 194 11.95 3.63 23.47
N ARG A 195 11.85 2.30 23.47
CA ARG A 195 13.00 1.43 23.21
C ARG A 195 13.63 1.70 21.85
N THR A 196 12.82 1.95 20.83
CA THR A 196 13.31 2.29 19.49
C THR A 196 14.04 3.62 19.47
N LEU A 197 13.49 4.65 20.12
CA LEU A 197 14.11 5.98 20.19
C LEU A 197 15.43 5.96 20.99
N GLU A 198 15.50 5.17 22.06
CA GLU A 198 16.69 5.10 22.93
C GLU A 198 17.82 4.27 22.36
N THR A 199 17.50 3.10 21.80
CA THR A 199 18.51 2.15 21.33
C THR A 199 18.94 2.44 19.89
N GLY A 200 18.08 3.10 19.12
CA GLY A 200 18.30 3.30 17.71
C GLY A 200 17.93 2.09 16.85
N VAL A 201 18.15 2.23 15.55
CA VAL A 201 17.97 1.17 14.56
C VAL A 201 19.31 0.95 13.86
N GLU A 202 19.90 -0.22 14.08
CA GLU A 202 21.14 -0.64 13.40
C GLU A 202 20.94 -0.63 11.88
N GLY A 203 21.91 -0.10 11.16
CA GLY A 203 21.85 0.03 9.70
C GLY A 203 20.97 1.18 9.17
N ALA A 204 20.26 1.90 10.04
CA ALA A 204 19.51 3.10 9.65
C ALA A 204 20.41 4.35 9.61
N ALA A 205 19.88 5.43 9.02
CA ALA A 205 20.57 6.72 8.92
C ALA A 205 20.91 7.31 10.30
N GLY A 206 21.78 8.31 10.33
CA GLY A 206 22.21 8.98 11.58
C GLY A 206 21.09 9.73 12.33
N VAL A 207 19.93 9.87 11.71
CA VAL A 207 18.68 10.35 12.32
C VAL A 207 17.58 9.34 12.02
N LEU A 208 16.67 9.15 12.97
CA LEU A 208 15.53 8.26 12.82
C LEU A 208 14.33 9.05 12.31
N ASP A 209 13.90 8.73 11.09
CA ASP A 209 12.63 9.20 10.56
C ASP A 209 11.45 8.37 11.08
N MET A 210 10.26 8.98 10.98
CA MET A 210 9.01 8.36 11.41
C MET A 210 8.80 7.02 10.70
N ASP A 211 9.15 6.86 9.42
CA ASP A 211 9.07 5.56 8.72
C ASP A 211 9.89 4.47 9.40
N THR A 212 11.16 4.75 9.66
CA THR A 212 12.08 3.82 10.31
C THR A 212 11.60 3.44 11.70
N ILE A 213 11.14 4.43 12.48
CA ILE A 213 10.59 4.20 13.83
C ILE A 213 9.33 3.34 13.72
N PHE A 214 8.42 3.63 12.76
CA PHE A 214 7.17 2.91 12.60
C PHE A 214 7.39 1.43 12.30
N HIS A 215 8.27 1.15 11.33
CA HIS A 215 8.59 -0.23 10.93
C HIS A 215 9.20 -1.02 12.09
N ARG A 216 10.14 -0.41 12.82
CA ARG A 216 10.78 -1.04 13.98
C ARG A 216 9.76 -1.34 15.08
N VAL A 217 8.96 -0.34 15.47
CA VAL A 217 7.93 -0.47 16.50
C VAL A 217 6.89 -1.54 16.10
N SER A 218 6.40 -1.49 14.86
CA SER A 218 5.41 -2.46 14.35
C SER A 218 5.93 -3.90 14.40
N ARG A 219 7.16 -4.12 13.93
CA ARG A 219 7.80 -5.44 13.95
C ARG A 219 7.91 -5.98 15.38
N ASP A 220 8.34 -5.13 16.31
CA ASP A 220 8.63 -5.56 17.67
C ASP A 220 7.33 -5.74 18.50
N LEU A 221 6.27 -4.99 18.19
CA LEU A 221 4.92 -5.23 18.72
C LEU A 221 4.34 -6.57 18.25
N VAL A 222 4.46 -6.88 16.95
CA VAL A 222 4.02 -8.17 16.38
C VAL A 222 4.76 -9.33 17.03
N ALA A 223 6.08 -9.21 17.17
CA ALA A 223 6.90 -10.24 17.81
C ALA A 223 6.47 -10.53 19.26
N LYS A 224 5.90 -9.53 19.95
CA LYS A 224 5.38 -9.64 21.32
C LYS A 224 3.88 -9.95 21.40
N GLY A 225 3.21 -10.14 20.26
CA GLY A 225 1.79 -10.44 20.19
C GLY A 225 0.87 -9.27 20.55
N PHE A 226 1.38 -8.03 20.48
CA PHE A 226 0.61 -6.82 20.75
C PHE A 226 -0.12 -6.31 19.49
N PRO A 227 -1.13 -5.42 19.65
CA PRO A 227 -1.79 -4.77 18.52
C PRO A 227 -0.79 -4.05 17.60
N LEU A 228 -1.07 -4.09 16.30
CA LEU A 228 -0.33 -3.31 15.32
C LEU A 228 -0.76 -1.84 15.44
N PRO A 229 0.19 -0.89 15.41
CA PRO A 229 -0.13 0.51 15.31
C PRO A 229 -0.58 0.85 13.89
N ASP A 230 -1.35 1.92 13.76
CA ASP A 230 -1.78 2.49 12.49
C ASP A 230 -1.17 3.88 12.31
N ARG A 231 -0.97 4.30 11.06
CA ARG A 231 -0.35 5.58 10.73
C ARG A 231 -0.95 6.18 9.49
N HIS A 232 -1.27 7.46 9.56
CA HIS A 232 -1.72 8.26 8.43
C HIS A 232 -0.81 9.47 8.24
N ASN A 233 -0.37 9.69 7.00
CA ASN A 233 0.55 10.77 6.63
C ASN A 233 -0.12 11.67 5.57
N HIS A 234 -0.19 12.97 5.82
CA HIS A 234 -0.62 13.96 4.82
C HIS A 234 0.60 14.73 4.33
N ALA A 235 1.10 14.39 3.13
CA ALA A 235 2.26 14.96 2.42
C ALA A 235 3.55 15.14 3.25
N LEU A 236 4.66 14.53 2.79
CA LEU A 236 6.03 14.64 3.36
C LEU A 236 6.25 14.12 4.80
N GLY A 237 5.24 13.63 5.50
CA GLY A 237 5.32 13.22 6.92
C GLY A 237 6.19 11.98 7.24
N GLY A 238 6.39 11.05 6.30
CA GLY A 238 7.18 9.82 6.54
C GLY A 238 8.69 10.07 6.74
N GLN A 239 9.21 11.15 6.16
CA GLN A 239 10.64 11.52 6.23
C GLN A 239 10.95 12.58 7.29
N LEU A 240 10.01 12.82 8.19
CA LEU A 240 10.24 13.64 9.35
C LEU A 240 11.18 12.90 10.29
N ALA A 241 12.42 13.36 10.43
CA ALA A 241 13.29 12.87 11.50
C ALA A 241 12.71 13.31 12.84
N LEU A 242 12.73 12.44 13.84
CA LEU A 242 12.26 12.76 15.20
C LEU A 242 13.44 12.88 16.18
N VAL A 243 14.40 11.96 16.10
CA VAL A 243 15.58 11.91 16.99
C VAL A 243 16.83 11.48 16.23
N ARG A 244 18.00 11.76 16.79
CA ARG A 244 19.26 11.16 16.35
C ARG A 244 19.23 9.64 16.56
N ASN A 245 19.83 8.88 15.63
CA ASN A 245 19.94 7.43 15.74
C ASN A 245 21.10 7.04 16.67
N ARG A 246 20.78 6.33 17.75
CA ARG A 246 21.73 5.91 18.78
C ARG A 246 22.52 4.64 18.44
N ALA A 247 22.11 3.88 17.42
CA ALA A 247 22.74 2.63 17.02
C ALA A 247 24.04 2.81 16.19
N GLY A 248 24.47 4.05 15.97
CA GLY A 248 25.61 4.39 15.12
C GLY A 248 25.20 4.45 13.64
N ALA A 249 25.56 5.54 12.97
CA ALA A 249 25.33 5.67 11.53
C ALA A 249 26.33 4.79 10.77
N VAL A 250 25.84 3.92 9.90
CA VAL A 250 26.68 3.45 8.79
C VAL A 250 26.78 4.63 7.83
N ALA A 251 27.99 5.13 7.59
CA ALA A 251 28.20 6.12 6.54
C ALA A 251 27.60 5.57 5.24
N PRO A 252 26.83 6.35 4.46
CA PRO A 252 26.37 5.88 3.17
C PRO A 252 27.60 5.40 2.40
N ALA A 253 27.60 4.13 1.99
CA ALA A 253 28.67 3.61 1.17
C ALA A 253 28.84 4.57 -0.02
N PRO A 254 30.06 5.01 -0.35
CA PRO A 254 30.26 5.89 -1.48
C PRO A 254 29.67 5.21 -2.70
N VAL A 255 28.70 5.87 -3.33
CA VAL A 255 28.23 5.51 -4.66
C VAL A 255 29.49 5.36 -5.52
N PRO A 256 29.73 4.21 -6.19
CA PRO A 256 30.83 4.12 -7.12
C PRO A 256 30.59 5.17 -8.19
N THR A 257 31.35 6.26 -8.15
CA THR A 257 31.47 7.18 -9.28
C THR A 257 32.22 6.41 -10.34
N THR A 258 31.49 5.80 -11.28
CA THR A 258 32.08 5.25 -12.50
C THR A 258 32.80 6.40 -13.22
N PRO A 259 34.12 6.35 -13.43
CA PRO A 259 34.79 7.30 -14.30
C PRO A 259 34.23 7.10 -15.72
N ALA A 260 33.98 8.19 -16.42
CA ALA A 260 33.79 8.16 -17.87
C ALA A 260 35.04 7.53 -18.50
N GLY A 261 34.94 6.25 -18.87
CA GLY A 261 36.04 5.45 -19.40
C GLY A 261 35.48 4.35 -20.28
N THR A 262 35.60 4.58 -21.59
CA THR A 262 35.49 3.64 -22.72
C THR A 262 34.88 2.28 -22.44
N ALA A 263 33.67 2.09 -22.98
CA ALA A 263 32.96 0.82 -23.09
C ALA A 263 33.90 -0.33 -23.54
N ALA A 264 34.20 -1.23 -22.61
CA ALA A 264 34.55 -2.60 -22.93
C ALA A 264 33.27 -3.42 -22.73
N ALA A 265 32.79 -4.02 -23.83
CA ALA A 265 31.59 -4.82 -23.87
C ALA A 265 31.63 -5.94 -22.82
N VAL A 266 30.68 -5.92 -21.90
CA VAL A 266 30.24 -7.12 -21.18
C VAL A 266 29.61 -8.04 -22.24
N PRO A 267 29.95 -9.34 -22.31
CA PRO A 267 29.32 -10.23 -23.27
C PRO A 267 27.82 -10.28 -22.97
N ALA A 268 27.00 -10.03 -23.98
CA ALA A 268 25.56 -10.22 -23.90
C ALA A 268 25.23 -11.62 -23.39
N PRO A 269 24.23 -11.80 -22.51
CA PRO A 269 23.63 -13.11 -22.32
C PRO A 269 23.07 -13.55 -23.67
N GLY A 270 23.69 -14.57 -24.25
CA GLY A 270 23.19 -15.21 -25.46
C GLY A 270 21.91 -15.97 -25.13
N ALA A 271 20.78 -15.43 -25.58
CA ALA A 271 19.75 -16.14 -26.34
C ALA A 271 18.72 -15.09 -26.76
N SER A 272 18.42 -15.00 -28.06
CA SER A 272 17.20 -14.38 -28.52
C SER A 272 16.04 -15.13 -27.88
N ALA A 273 15.47 -14.62 -26.79
CA ALA A 273 14.22 -15.13 -26.28
C ALA A 273 13.17 -14.83 -27.35
N SER A 274 12.63 -15.86 -27.99
CA SER A 274 11.43 -15.67 -28.80
C SER A 274 10.31 -15.29 -27.83
N TRP A 275 9.80 -14.06 -27.92
CA TRP A 275 8.65 -13.60 -27.15
C TRP A 275 7.37 -14.28 -27.68
N GLU A 276 7.17 -15.52 -27.26
CA GLU A 276 6.04 -16.34 -27.68
C GLU A 276 4.83 -16.09 -26.79
N PRO A 277 3.64 -15.82 -27.38
CA PRO A 277 2.39 -15.71 -26.64
C PRO A 277 2.09 -16.99 -25.86
N PHE A 278 1.51 -16.83 -24.67
CA PHE A 278 1.12 -17.95 -23.83
C PHE A 278 0.13 -18.86 -24.56
N THR A 279 0.42 -20.15 -24.54
CA THR A 279 -0.44 -21.19 -25.09
C THR A 279 -0.75 -22.26 -24.06
N TRP A 280 -1.98 -22.73 -24.08
CA TRP A 280 -2.42 -23.87 -23.27
C TRP A 280 -3.46 -24.66 -24.06
N GLY A 281 -3.09 -25.86 -24.53
CA GLY A 281 -3.93 -26.61 -25.46
C GLY A 281 -4.30 -25.77 -26.70
N PRO A 282 -5.57 -25.69 -27.11
CA PRO A 282 -6.00 -24.87 -28.24
C PRO A 282 -6.10 -23.37 -27.92
N MET A 283 -5.95 -22.96 -26.66
CA MET A 283 -6.04 -21.56 -26.25
C MET A 283 -4.70 -20.86 -26.47
N ARG A 284 -4.76 -19.68 -27.08
CA ARG A 284 -3.65 -18.75 -27.23
C ARG A 284 -4.10 -17.39 -26.72
N THR A 285 -3.31 -16.77 -25.85
CA THR A 285 -3.59 -15.41 -25.35
C THR A 285 -2.43 -14.48 -25.69
N ASP A 286 -2.66 -13.16 -25.64
CA ASP A 286 -1.61 -12.15 -25.86
C ASP A 286 -0.69 -11.95 -24.64
N LEU A 287 -0.82 -12.79 -23.61
CA LEU A 287 0.05 -12.77 -22.43
C LEU A 287 1.44 -13.29 -22.80
N LEU A 288 2.47 -12.52 -22.47
CA LEU A 288 3.86 -12.97 -22.47
C LEU A 288 4.31 -13.18 -21.03
N ILE A 289 4.94 -14.33 -20.76
CA ILE A 289 5.63 -14.58 -19.49
C ILE A 289 7.06 -14.10 -19.65
N VAL A 290 7.42 -13.09 -18.86
CA VAL A 290 8.73 -12.42 -18.93
C VAL A 290 9.72 -13.04 -17.95
N GLU A 291 9.25 -13.42 -16.76
CA GLU A 291 10.02 -14.21 -15.79
C GLU A 291 9.07 -15.09 -14.96
N GLY A 292 9.56 -16.25 -14.53
CA GLY A 292 8.80 -17.24 -13.76
C GLY A 292 8.18 -18.34 -14.61
N ASP A 293 7.98 -19.51 -14.00
CA ASP A 293 7.52 -20.72 -14.68
C ASP A 293 6.36 -21.42 -13.95
N GLY A 294 5.93 -20.87 -12.81
CA GLY A 294 4.91 -21.44 -11.92
C GLY A 294 5.39 -22.62 -11.07
N GLU A 295 6.49 -23.29 -11.41
CA GLU A 295 7.05 -24.37 -10.58
C GLU A 295 7.73 -23.78 -9.34
N SER A 296 8.54 -22.74 -9.56
CA SER A 296 9.16 -21.97 -8.48
C SER A 296 8.42 -20.66 -8.24
N THR A 297 8.45 -20.20 -6.99
CA THR A 297 7.88 -18.90 -6.63
C THR A 297 8.96 -17.84 -6.60
N ILE A 298 8.69 -16.66 -7.13
CA ILE A 298 9.56 -15.49 -7.01
C ILE A 298 9.34 -14.89 -5.61
N PRO A 299 10.36 -14.86 -4.73
CA PRO A 299 10.20 -14.32 -3.39
C PRO A 299 10.16 -12.78 -3.41
N GLU A 300 9.49 -12.19 -2.43
CA GLU A 300 9.40 -10.72 -2.28
C GLU A 300 10.79 -10.07 -2.19
N THR A 301 11.78 -10.76 -1.63
CA THR A 301 13.17 -10.29 -1.54
C THR A 301 13.93 -10.27 -2.87
N SER A 302 13.42 -10.92 -3.91
CA SER A 302 14.00 -10.90 -5.27
C SER A 302 13.51 -9.72 -6.11
N LEU A 303 12.57 -8.91 -5.60
CA LEU A 303 12.06 -7.74 -6.30
C LEU A 303 12.73 -6.47 -5.79
N HIS A 304 13.40 -5.77 -6.70
CA HIS A 304 14.06 -4.50 -6.45
C HIS A 304 13.35 -3.41 -7.25
N VAL A 305 12.43 -2.71 -6.58
CA VAL A 305 11.64 -1.66 -7.21
C VAL A 305 12.26 -0.30 -6.95
N ARG A 306 12.29 0.55 -7.97
CA ARG A 306 12.60 1.97 -7.87
C ARG A 306 11.51 2.77 -8.57
N ALA A 307 11.14 3.93 -8.02
CA ALA A 307 10.36 4.93 -8.72
C ALA A 307 11.20 6.20 -8.87
N VAL A 308 11.19 6.81 -10.04
CA VAL A 308 11.77 8.13 -10.29
C VAL A 308 10.66 9.18 -10.29
N ASP A 309 10.98 10.39 -9.83
CA ASP A 309 9.99 11.46 -9.70
C ASP A 309 9.63 12.13 -11.05
N GLU A 310 10.32 11.78 -12.12
CA GLU A 310 10.07 12.27 -13.47
C GLU A 310 8.77 11.69 -14.03
N GLY A 311 7.98 12.56 -14.67
CA GLY A 311 6.74 12.18 -15.34
C GLY A 311 7.00 11.67 -16.75
N VAL A 312 6.18 10.74 -17.24
CA VAL A 312 6.22 10.34 -18.64
C VAL A 312 5.91 11.53 -19.55
N GLU A 313 6.71 11.68 -20.60
CA GLU A 313 6.47 12.67 -21.64
C GLU A 313 5.65 12.03 -22.77
N LEU A 314 4.52 12.64 -23.11
CA LEU A 314 3.68 12.18 -24.22
C LEU A 314 4.09 12.88 -25.53
N PRO A 315 4.12 12.16 -26.66
CA PRO A 315 4.10 12.77 -27.98
C PRO A 315 2.93 13.75 -28.13
N GLU A 316 3.10 14.80 -28.93
CA GLU A 316 2.13 15.89 -29.09
C GLU A 316 0.72 15.38 -29.40
N GLU A 317 0.58 14.40 -30.30
CA GLU A 317 -0.73 13.86 -30.69
C GLU A 317 -1.43 13.09 -29.55
N LEU A 318 -0.67 12.42 -28.68
CA LEU A 318 -1.22 11.72 -27.52
C LEU A 318 -1.51 12.68 -26.37
N ALA A 319 -0.72 13.75 -26.23
CA ALA A 319 -1.02 14.84 -25.30
C ALA A 319 -2.33 15.54 -25.67
N GLU A 320 -2.59 15.80 -26.96
CA GLU A 320 -3.88 16.33 -27.45
C GLU A 320 -5.05 15.42 -27.03
N TRP A 321 -4.91 14.09 -27.16
CA TRP A 321 -5.97 13.15 -26.76
C TRP A 321 -6.16 13.09 -25.25
N ARG A 322 -5.08 13.21 -24.47
CA ARG A 322 -5.16 13.30 -23.01
C ARG A 322 -5.92 14.55 -22.56
N ASP A 323 -5.68 15.68 -23.21
CA ASP A 323 -6.39 16.93 -22.92
C ASP A 323 -7.86 16.87 -23.36
N GLU A 324 -8.16 16.20 -24.48
CA GLU A 324 -9.52 15.89 -24.91
C GLU A 324 -10.27 15.07 -23.84
N ILE A 325 -9.65 14.00 -23.32
CA ILE A 325 -10.20 13.17 -22.24
C ILE A 325 -10.45 14.02 -21.00
N ALA A 326 -9.49 14.86 -20.60
CA ALA A 326 -9.64 15.72 -19.42
C ALA A 326 -10.85 16.67 -19.56
N ALA A 327 -10.98 17.32 -20.73
CA ALA A 327 -12.10 18.21 -21.02
C ALA A 327 -13.44 17.46 -21.04
N GLU A 328 -13.49 16.24 -21.58
CA GLU A 328 -14.68 15.39 -21.55
C GLU A 328 -15.09 15.04 -20.11
N GLN A 329 -14.15 14.58 -19.29
CA GLN A 329 -14.42 14.21 -17.90
C GLN A 329 -14.86 15.40 -17.05
N ASP A 330 -14.26 16.58 -17.25
CA ASP A 330 -14.69 17.82 -16.60
C ASP A 330 -16.11 18.22 -17.02
N GLY A 331 -16.46 18.04 -18.30
CA GLY A 331 -17.81 18.24 -18.82
C GLY A 331 -18.84 17.29 -18.19
N LEU A 332 -18.51 15.99 -18.08
CA LEU A 332 -19.35 14.99 -17.43
C LEU A 332 -19.57 15.34 -15.94
N LYS A 333 -18.51 15.72 -15.24
CA LYS A 333 -18.56 16.15 -13.84
C LYS A 333 -19.45 17.39 -13.66
N ALA A 334 -19.29 18.41 -14.51
CA ALA A 334 -20.12 19.61 -14.47
C ALA A 334 -21.60 19.31 -14.75
N ALA A 335 -21.87 18.30 -15.58
CA ALA A 335 -23.22 17.82 -15.88
C ALA A 335 -23.81 16.87 -14.82
N GLY A 336 -23.07 16.55 -13.75
CA GLY A 336 -23.49 15.60 -12.72
C GLY A 336 -23.63 14.15 -13.22
N LYS A 337 -22.98 13.81 -14.33
CA LYS A 337 -22.95 12.45 -14.89
C LYS A 337 -21.81 11.64 -14.26
N PRO A 338 -21.86 10.30 -14.28
CA PRO A 338 -20.71 9.47 -13.94
C PRO A 338 -19.50 9.88 -14.78
N TYR A 339 -18.36 10.05 -14.11
CA TYR A 339 -17.09 10.46 -14.72
C TYR A 339 -15.95 9.73 -14.01
N PHE A 340 -14.80 9.67 -14.67
CA PHE A 340 -13.59 9.11 -14.10
C PHE A 340 -12.66 10.19 -13.57
N TRP A 341 -12.19 10.01 -12.33
CA TRP A 341 -11.16 10.87 -11.75
C TRP A 341 -9.79 10.55 -12.35
N ASN A 342 -8.95 11.58 -12.56
CA ASN A 342 -7.56 11.35 -12.96
C ASN A 342 -6.72 10.87 -11.77
N GLY A 343 -6.66 9.56 -11.57
CA GLY A 343 -5.81 8.93 -10.55
C GLY A 343 -4.33 8.98 -10.93
N LEU A 344 -3.45 9.17 -9.94
CA LEU A 344 -2.01 9.10 -10.16
C LEU A 344 -1.56 7.63 -10.22
N ASN A 345 -0.84 7.25 -11.28
CA ASN A 345 -0.40 5.87 -11.56
C ASN A 345 1.08 5.85 -11.95
N TYR A 346 1.69 4.67 -12.04
CA TYR A 346 3.07 4.54 -12.51
C TYR A 346 3.12 4.03 -13.95
N ALA A 347 4.12 4.49 -14.69
CA ALA A 347 4.54 3.89 -15.93
C ALA A 347 5.76 3.00 -15.71
N VAL A 348 5.84 1.87 -16.38
CA VAL A 348 7.04 1.02 -16.37
C VAL A 348 8.08 1.63 -17.28
N GLU A 349 9.19 2.08 -16.71
CA GLU A 349 10.29 2.67 -17.49
C GLU A 349 11.29 1.61 -17.94
N ARG A 350 11.65 0.69 -17.04
CA ARG A 350 12.64 -0.35 -17.34
C ARG A 350 12.43 -1.56 -16.45
N ILE A 351 12.60 -2.73 -17.04
CA ILE A 351 12.71 -4.00 -16.32
C ILE A 351 14.04 -4.64 -16.67
N THR A 352 14.74 -5.18 -15.68
CA THR A 352 15.97 -5.94 -15.87
C THR A 352 15.92 -7.19 -15.01
N ILE A 353 16.26 -8.32 -15.62
CA ILE A 353 16.25 -9.62 -14.96
C ILE A 353 17.70 -10.10 -14.83
N GLY A 354 18.14 -10.23 -13.58
CA GLY A 354 19.37 -10.88 -13.18
C GLY A 354 19.11 -12.25 -12.57
N ARG A 355 20.19 -12.96 -12.22
CA ARG A 355 20.16 -14.27 -11.57
C ARG A 355 21.20 -14.30 -10.46
N VAL A 356 20.87 -14.88 -9.32
CA VAL A 356 21.85 -15.18 -8.25
C VAL A 356 22.75 -16.33 -8.74
N ALA A 357 24.06 -16.14 -8.69
CA ALA A 357 25.03 -17.06 -9.31
C ALA A 357 24.98 -18.48 -8.76
N GLU A 358 24.69 -18.65 -7.47
CA GLU A 358 24.72 -19.94 -6.79
C GLU A 358 23.42 -20.73 -6.93
N THR A 359 22.27 -20.04 -7.01
CA THR A 359 20.94 -20.68 -6.99
C THR A 359 20.17 -20.53 -8.29
N GLU A 360 20.70 -19.78 -9.26
CA GLU A 360 20.04 -19.39 -10.51
C GLU A 360 18.65 -18.76 -10.31
N SER A 361 18.37 -18.28 -9.09
CA SER A 361 17.10 -17.66 -8.74
C SER A 361 17.03 -16.25 -9.34
N PRO A 362 15.87 -15.82 -9.85
CA PRO A 362 15.76 -14.51 -10.49
C PRO A 362 15.93 -13.37 -9.48
N GLU A 363 16.60 -12.31 -9.92
CA GLU A 363 16.56 -10.98 -9.32
C GLU A 363 15.93 -10.02 -10.32
N ILE A 364 14.81 -9.42 -9.95
CA ILE A 364 14.02 -8.59 -10.88
C ILE A 364 14.10 -7.16 -10.41
N TYR A 365 14.63 -6.30 -11.29
CA TYR A 365 14.76 -4.87 -11.06
C TYR A 365 13.71 -4.14 -11.90
N ILE A 366 12.86 -3.34 -11.27
CA ILE A 366 11.77 -2.61 -11.93
C ILE A 366 11.94 -1.13 -11.62
N GLN A 367 12.04 -0.32 -12.66
CA GLN A 367 12.05 1.13 -12.56
C GLN A 367 10.72 1.69 -13.08
N PHE A 368 10.08 2.52 -12.25
CA PHE A 368 8.83 3.21 -12.56
C PHE A 368 9.05 4.71 -12.75
N GLN A 369 8.29 5.31 -13.66
CA GLN A 369 8.10 6.76 -13.80
C GLN A 369 6.71 7.19 -13.33
N ASN A 370 6.55 8.47 -13.05
CA ASN A 370 5.26 9.05 -12.70
C ASN A 370 4.35 9.12 -13.95
N SER A 371 3.12 8.65 -13.83
CA SER A 371 2.07 8.77 -14.85
C SER A 371 0.71 9.07 -14.18
N ASP A 372 -0.35 9.03 -14.97
CA ASP A 372 -1.73 9.24 -14.52
C ASP A 372 -2.74 8.45 -15.38
N TYR A 373 -3.97 8.34 -14.86
CA TYR A 373 -5.03 7.55 -15.48
C TYR A 373 -5.46 8.11 -16.84
N TYR A 374 -5.42 9.43 -17.05
CA TYR A 374 -5.77 10.01 -18.34
C TYR A 374 -4.70 9.75 -19.39
N THR A 375 -3.42 9.75 -18.99
CA THR A 375 -2.33 9.26 -19.84
C THR A 375 -2.58 7.81 -20.25
N PHE A 376 -2.92 6.93 -19.31
CA PHE A 376 -3.30 5.55 -19.62
C PHE A 376 -4.48 5.49 -20.61
N LEU A 377 -5.57 6.23 -20.39
CA LEU A 377 -6.70 6.25 -21.33
C LEU A 377 -6.33 6.76 -22.73
N ALA A 378 -5.44 7.76 -22.83
CA ALA A 378 -4.96 8.28 -24.10
C ALA A 378 -4.14 7.23 -24.85
N THR A 379 -3.22 6.56 -24.18
CA THR A 379 -2.34 5.56 -24.80
C THR A 379 -3.04 4.23 -25.09
N GLN A 380 -4.16 3.94 -24.42
CA GLN A 380 -4.98 2.75 -24.67
C GLN A 380 -5.93 2.86 -25.86
N GLN A 381 -5.98 4.01 -26.55
CA GLN A 381 -6.71 4.15 -27.81
C GLN A 381 -5.90 3.58 -29.00
N LEU A 382 -5.46 2.33 -28.87
CA LEU A 382 -4.44 1.68 -29.70
C LEU A 382 -4.77 1.60 -31.19
N ASP A 383 -6.06 1.59 -31.53
CA ASP A 383 -6.57 1.54 -32.91
C ASP A 383 -7.11 2.89 -33.41
N ARG A 384 -7.15 3.92 -32.55
CA ARG A 384 -7.54 5.27 -32.99
C ARG A 384 -6.46 5.79 -33.93
N GLN A 385 -6.90 6.34 -35.07
CA GLN A 385 -5.98 6.85 -36.07
C GLN A 385 -5.52 8.27 -35.73
N PHE A 386 -4.22 8.50 -35.86
CA PHE A 386 -3.64 9.83 -35.97
C PHE A 386 -3.99 10.48 -37.31
N ARG A 387 -3.66 11.77 -37.46
CA ARG A 387 -3.98 12.55 -38.68
C ARG A 387 -3.34 11.98 -39.96
N ASP A 388 -2.25 11.24 -39.84
CA ASP A 388 -1.55 10.61 -40.96
C ASP A 388 -2.01 9.16 -41.25
N GLY A 389 -3.03 8.67 -40.52
CA GLY A 389 -3.61 7.34 -40.69
C GLY A 389 -2.90 6.21 -39.91
N SER A 390 -1.77 6.48 -39.27
CA SER A 390 -1.13 5.52 -38.36
C SER A 390 -1.84 5.48 -37.00
N THR A 391 -1.55 4.47 -36.17
CA THR A 391 -2.16 4.31 -34.83
C THR A 391 -1.08 4.26 -33.73
N PRO A 392 -1.44 4.45 -32.44
CA PRO A 392 -0.49 4.29 -31.34
C PRO A 392 0.18 2.91 -31.37
N LYS A 393 -0.58 1.86 -31.68
CA LYS A 393 -0.04 0.51 -31.81
C LYS A 393 1.01 0.40 -32.92
N SER A 394 0.69 0.88 -34.13
CA SER A 394 1.61 0.77 -35.25
C SER A 394 2.87 1.62 -35.11
N ARG A 395 2.82 2.73 -34.34
CA ARG A 395 3.96 3.64 -34.13
C ARG A 395 4.81 3.30 -32.92
N TYR A 396 4.20 2.86 -31.84
CA TYR A 396 4.86 2.81 -30.53
C TYR A 396 4.91 1.41 -29.92
N ILE A 397 4.28 0.40 -30.52
CA ILE A 397 4.34 -1.00 -30.04
C ILE A 397 4.90 -1.91 -31.14
N ASP A 398 4.23 -1.99 -32.29
CA ASP A 398 4.57 -2.91 -33.37
C ASP A 398 6.00 -2.78 -33.92
N PRO A 399 6.66 -1.59 -33.91
CA PRO A 399 8.04 -1.47 -34.37
C PRO A 399 9.09 -2.16 -33.47
N TYR A 400 8.74 -2.51 -32.24
CA TYR A 400 9.67 -3.09 -31.27
C TYR A 400 9.55 -4.62 -31.27
N GLU A 401 10.68 -5.31 -31.51
CA GLU A 401 10.73 -6.78 -31.40
C GLU A 401 10.74 -7.24 -29.94
N ASP A 402 11.45 -6.52 -29.07
CA ASP A 402 11.48 -6.74 -27.64
C ASP A 402 10.45 -5.82 -26.94
N PRO A 403 9.45 -6.35 -26.21
CA PRO A 403 8.52 -5.53 -25.44
C PRO A 403 9.21 -4.70 -24.34
N LEU A 404 10.45 -5.00 -23.97
CA LEU A 404 11.23 -4.19 -23.02
C LEU A 404 11.74 -2.88 -23.64
N ASP A 405 11.76 -2.76 -24.97
CA ASP A 405 12.25 -1.57 -25.69
C ASP A 405 11.15 -0.54 -25.97
N VAL A 406 9.89 -0.86 -25.65
CA VAL A 406 8.75 0.05 -25.86
C VAL A 406 8.81 1.22 -24.87
N GLU A 407 8.44 2.41 -25.37
CA GLU A 407 8.52 3.65 -24.60
C GLU A 407 7.61 3.66 -23.35
N PRO A 408 8.08 4.22 -22.21
CA PRO A 408 7.38 4.11 -20.92
C PRO A 408 5.95 4.67 -20.93
N PHE A 409 5.67 5.70 -21.72
CA PHE A 409 4.33 6.29 -21.79
C PHE A 409 3.28 5.28 -22.25
N MET A 410 3.63 4.30 -23.09
CA MET A 410 2.74 3.21 -23.52
C MET A 410 2.48 2.18 -22.41
N SER A 411 3.31 2.15 -21.36
CA SER A 411 3.22 1.24 -20.21
C SER A 411 2.73 1.94 -18.93
N SER A 412 1.76 2.85 -19.04
CA SER A 412 1.22 3.66 -17.93
C SER A 412 0.34 2.92 -16.90
N SER A 413 0.57 1.62 -16.72
CA SER A 413 -0.06 0.81 -15.68
C SER A 413 0.80 -0.41 -15.33
N PHE A 414 0.64 -0.89 -14.09
CA PHE A 414 1.17 -2.17 -13.64
C PHE A 414 0.10 -2.89 -12.81
N GLY A 415 -0.34 -4.07 -13.25
CA GLY A 415 -1.40 -4.84 -12.59
C GLY A 415 -0.89 -6.04 -11.79
N THR A 416 -1.57 -6.39 -10.71
CA THR A 416 -1.40 -7.65 -10.00
C THR A 416 -2.65 -8.51 -10.18
N ASN A 417 -2.46 -9.78 -10.49
CA ASN A 417 -3.55 -10.74 -10.70
C ASN A 417 -3.35 -11.93 -9.75
N VAL A 418 -4.33 -12.22 -8.92
CA VAL A 418 -4.20 -13.24 -7.87
C VAL A 418 -5.14 -14.41 -8.09
N ALA A 419 -4.61 -15.63 -8.09
CA ALA A 419 -5.40 -16.84 -7.96
C ALA A 419 -5.55 -17.19 -6.48
N VAL A 420 -6.78 -17.29 -5.99
CA VAL A 420 -7.08 -17.59 -4.58
C VAL A 420 -7.61 -19.01 -4.46
N ILE A 421 -6.91 -19.82 -3.67
CA ILE A 421 -7.30 -21.20 -3.34
C ILE A 421 -7.75 -21.25 -1.89
N THR A 422 -9.00 -21.64 -1.66
CA THR A 422 -9.56 -21.79 -0.31
C THR A 422 -8.93 -22.96 0.44
N ARG A 423 -9.13 -23.01 1.75
CA ARG A 423 -8.59 -24.07 2.62
C ARG A 423 -9.05 -25.47 2.20
N ASP A 424 -10.28 -25.58 1.71
CA ASP A 424 -10.91 -26.80 1.18
C ASP A 424 -10.66 -26.99 -0.32
N GLU A 425 -9.58 -26.40 -0.85
CA GLU A 425 -9.07 -26.60 -2.21
C GLU A 425 -10.07 -26.23 -3.32
N LYS A 426 -10.78 -25.10 -3.15
CA LYS A 426 -11.54 -24.47 -4.24
C LYS A 426 -10.80 -23.26 -4.79
N LEU A 427 -10.66 -23.18 -6.10
CA LEU A 427 -10.25 -21.98 -6.82
C LEU A 427 -11.43 -21.02 -6.90
N ILE A 428 -11.20 -19.76 -6.51
CA ILE A 428 -12.14 -18.66 -6.71
C ILE A 428 -11.90 -18.08 -8.10
N VAL A 429 -12.93 -17.93 -8.93
CA VAL A 429 -12.83 -17.26 -10.22
C VAL A 429 -13.84 -16.14 -10.29
N SER A 430 -13.39 -14.93 -10.64
CA SER A 430 -14.24 -13.74 -10.65
C SER A 430 -14.67 -13.38 -12.06
N ARG A 431 -15.86 -12.82 -12.19
CA ARG A 431 -16.38 -12.26 -13.44
C ARG A 431 -16.58 -10.77 -13.26
N ARG A 432 -15.94 -9.98 -14.13
CA ARG A 432 -16.05 -8.52 -14.11
C ARG A 432 -17.48 -8.08 -14.40
N SER A 433 -17.90 -7.04 -13.69
CA SER A 433 -19.17 -6.35 -13.92
C SER A 433 -19.24 -5.77 -15.35
N GLN A 434 -20.45 -5.51 -15.84
CA GLN A 434 -20.66 -4.81 -17.12
C GLN A 434 -20.36 -3.30 -17.04
N MET A 435 -20.14 -2.76 -15.84
CA MET A 435 -20.02 -1.32 -15.57
C MET A 435 -18.57 -0.83 -15.36
N VAL A 436 -17.56 -1.68 -15.56
CA VAL A 436 -16.14 -1.31 -15.41
C VAL A 436 -15.58 -0.70 -16.71
N GLY A 437 -14.61 0.21 -16.58
CA GLY A 437 -14.02 0.94 -17.71
C GLY A 437 -13.17 0.10 -18.67
N SER A 438 -12.77 -1.12 -18.29
CA SER A 438 -11.97 -2.03 -19.12
C SER A 438 -12.47 -3.49 -19.02
N HIS A 439 -12.59 -4.15 -20.19
CA HIS A 439 -12.97 -5.57 -20.36
C HIS A 439 -14.27 -6.02 -19.62
N PRO A 440 -15.43 -5.37 -19.82
CA PRO A 440 -16.68 -5.69 -19.14
C PRO A 440 -17.17 -7.12 -19.44
N GLY A 441 -17.71 -7.81 -18.43
CA GLY A 441 -18.34 -9.13 -18.57
C GLY A 441 -17.40 -10.33 -18.76
N THR A 442 -16.09 -10.10 -18.79
CA THR A 442 -15.04 -11.13 -18.91
C THR A 442 -14.80 -11.88 -17.59
N TRP A 443 -14.38 -13.13 -17.69
CA TRP A 443 -13.82 -13.91 -16.60
C TRP A 443 -12.37 -13.49 -16.35
N ASN A 444 -12.01 -13.34 -15.08
CA ASN A 444 -10.72 -12.83 -14.65
C ASN A 444 -10.17 -13.66 -13.46
N SER A 445 -8.98 -13.31 -13.01
CA SER A 445 -8.37 -13.72 -11.74
C SER A 445 -9.31 -13.51 -10.55
N SER A 446 -8.99 -14.14 -9.41
CA SER A 446 -9.81 -14.06 -8.19
C SER A 446 -9.82 -12.66 -7.57
N ALA A 447 -8.72 -11.94 -7.72
CA ALA A 447 -8.56 -10.53 -7.36
C ALA A 447 -7.59 -9.88 -8.35
N ASN A 448 -7.87 -8.65 -8.76
CA ASN A 448 -7.08 -7.88 -9.71
C ASN A 448 -6.91 -6.45 -9.20
N GLU A 449 -5.67 -6.05 -8.96
CA GLU A 449 -5.37 -4.74 -8.39
C GLU A 449 -4.27 -4.02 -9.16
N ALA A 450 -4.46 -2.74 -9.43
CA ALA A 450 -3.50 -1.92 -10.15
C ALA A 450 -2.65 -1.08 -9.20
N LEU A 451 -1.40 -0.86 -9.60
CA LEU A 451 -0.48 -0.01 -8.87
C LEU A 451 -0.96 1.44 -8.86
N SER A 452 -1.15 2.01 -7.68
CA SER A 452 -1.59 3.39 -7.47
C SER A 452 -0.49 4.22 -6.80
N ARG A 453 -0.19 5.40 -7.35
CA ARG A 453 0.73 6.34 -6.69
C ARG A 453 0.15 6.98 -5.44
N VAL A 454 -1.17 6.99 -5.31
CA VAL A 454 -1.84 7.60 -4.15
C VAL A 454 -1.77 6.64 -2.97
N VAL A 455 -1.98 5.34 -3.22
CA VAL A 455 -2.12 4.32 -2.18
C VAL A 455 -0.82 3.57 -1.93
N ASP A 456 -0.07 3.23 -2.99
CA ASP A 456 1.10 2.35 -2.92
C ASP A 456 2.44 3.12 -2.85
N ASN A 457 2.39 4.47 -2.84
CA ASN A 457 3.56 5.29 -2.59
C ASN A 457 3.83 5.39 -1.08
N SER A 458 4.71 4.53 -0.56
CA SER A 458 5.17 4.57 0.82
C SER A 458 6.24 5.64 1.02
N ALA A 459 5.83 6.91 1.05
CA ALA A 459 6.66 8.02 1.56
C ALA A 459 8.07 8.14 0.95
N ARG A 460 8.19 8.06 -0.39
CA ARG A 460 9.45 8.02 -1.19
C ARG A 460 10.22 6.70 -1.17
N GLN A 461 9.65 5.61 -0.64
CA GLN A 461 10.06 4.28 -1.02
C GLN A 461 9.31 3.87 -2.29
N ALA A 462 9.99 3.11 -3.13
CA ALA A 462 9.36 2.56 -4.32
C ALA A 462 8.18 1.65 -3.93
N PRO A 463 7.15 1.56 -4.77
CA PRO A 463 5.98 0.76 -4.44
C PRO A 463 6.36 -0.72 -4.30
N ASN A 464 5.69 -1.43 -3.39
CA ASN A 464 5.90 -2.86 -3.18
C ASN A 464 4.77 -3.65 -3.86
N ILE A 465 5.13 -4.45 -4.87
CA ILE A 465 4.18 -5.19 -5.71
C ILE A 465 3.40 -6.25 -4.90
N PHE A 466 4.03 -6.87 -3.88
CA PHE A 466 3.31 -7.81 -3.00
C PHE A 466 2.25 -7.09 -2.15
N ASN A 467 2.51 -5.86 -1.70
CA ASN A 467 1.52 -5.08 -0.96
C ASN A 467 0.32 -4.70 -1.83
N VAL A 468 0.53 -4.46 -3.13
CA VAL A 468 -0.55 -4.20 -4.09
C VAL A 468 -1.44 -5.44 -4.23
N ALA A 469 -0.85 -6.63 -4.39
CA ALA A 469 -1.63 -7.87 -4.40
C ALA A 469 -2.36 -8.13 -3.07
N ARG A 470 -1.75 -7.80 -1.92
CA ARG A 470 -2.42 -7.86 -0.59
C ARG A 470 -3.59 -6.89 -0.48
N ARG A 471 -3.46 -5.70 -1.08
CA ARG A 471 -4.51 -4.69 -1.14
C ARG A 471 -5.70 -5.19 -1.95
N GLY A 472 -5.49 -5.71 -3.16
CA GLY A 472 -6.55 -6.33 -3.97
C GLY A 472 -7.29 -7.45 -3.23
N LEU A 473 -6.56 -8.34 -2.55
CA LEU A 473 -7.17 -9.39 -1.71
C LEU A 473 -8.01 -8.84 -0.55
N SER A 474 -7.60 -7.71 0.03
CA SER A 474 -8.33 -7.05 1.12
C SER A 474 -9.56 -6.31 0.60
N GLU A 475 -9.42 -5.55 -0.49
CA GLU A 475 -10.47 -4.66 -1.04
C GLU A 475 -11.56 -5.47 -1.75
N GLU A 476 -11.18 -6.40 -2.63
CA GLU A 476 -12.13 -7.16 -3.45
C GLU A 476 -12.74 -8.36 -2.72
N LEU A 477 -11.94 -9.02 -1.86
CA LEU A 477 -12.29 -10.31 -1.26
C LEU A 477 -12.41 -10.27 0.27
N ALA A 478 -12.12 -9.14 0.92
CA ALA A 478 -12.14 -8.99 2.37
C ALA A 478 -11.30 -10.05 3.12
N LEU A 479 -10.13 -10.39 2.55
CA LEU A 479 -9.18 -11.35 3.11
C LEU A 479 -8.05 -10.60 3.84
N SER A 480 -7.83 -10.92 5.12
CA SER A 480 -6.70 -10.35 5.87
C SER A 480 -5.40 -11.12 5.60
N THR A 481 -4.26 -10.44 5.72
CA THR A 481 -2.93 -10.98 5.38
C THR A 481 -2.52 -12.22 6.19
N ASP A 482 -3.10 -12.43 7.37
CA ASP A 482 -2.86 -13.62 8.19
C ASP A 482 -3.69 -14.85 7.76
N GLU A 483 -4.67 -14.66 6.89
CA GLU A 483 -5.54 -15.72 6.40
C GLU A 483 -4.95 -16.51 5.24
N TYR A 484 -3.88 -16.05 4.61
CA TYR A 484 -3.29 -16.68 3.44
C TYR A 484 -1.76 -16.69 3.42
N ARG A 485 -1.19 -17.55 2.57
CA ARG A 485 0.19 -17.43 2.09
C ARG A 485 0.13 -16.89 0.67
N LEU A 486 0.86 -15.80 0.41
CA LEU A 486 0.97 -15.17 -0.90
C LEU A 486 2.33 -15.49 -1.52
N SER A 487 2.34 -15.86 -2.81
CA SER A 487 3.53 -16.16 -3.59
C SER A 487 3.40 -15.54 -4.99
N MET A 488 4.46 -14.94 -5.51
CA MET A 488 4.49 -14.51 -6.92
C MET A 488 4.91 -15.70 -7.80
N LEU A 489 4.18 -15.92 -8.89
CA LEU A 489 4.42 -17.01 -9.85
C LEU A 489 5.17 -16.53 -11.10
N ALA A 490 4.86 -15.33 -11.58
CA ALA A 490 5.46 -14.79 -12.80
C ALA A 490 5.34 -13.27 -12.90
N LEU A 491 6.28 -12.67 -13.64
CA LEU A 491 6.19 -11.33 -14.21
C LEU A 491 5.74 -11.47 -15.68
N THR A 492 4.82 -10.64 -16.11
CA THR A 492 4.16 -10.77 -17.41
C THR A 492 3.93 -9.42 -18.08
N ILE A 493 3.72 -9.44 -19.39
CA ILE A 493 3.18 -8.32 -20.14
C ILE A 493 2.03 -8.79 -21.02
N ASP A 494 0.92 -8.05 -21.06
CA ASP A 494 -0.12 -8.23 -22.06
C ASP A 494 0.31 -7.50 -23.34
N LYS A 495 0.66 -8.24 -24.39
CA LYS A 495 1.13 -7.66 -25.65
C LYS A 495 0.05 -6.83 -26.35
N SER A 496 -1.22 -7.15 -26.14
CA SER A 496 -2.33 -6.48 -26.83
C SER A 496 -2.50 -5.04 -26.35
N THR A 497 -2.35 -4.82 -25.04
CA THR A 497 -2.50 -3.52 -24.37
C THR A 497 -1.16 -2.90 -23.97
N HIS A 498 -0.07 -3.65 -24.14
CA HIS A 498 1.29 -3.34 -23.69
C HIS A 498 1.36 -2.97 -22.20
N GLN A 499 0.56 -3.64 -21.36
CA GLN A 499 0.51 -3.40 -19.92
C GLN A 499 1.23 -4.49 -19.14
N TRP A 500 2.05 -4.06 -18.20
CA TRP A 500 2.82 -4.94 -17.34
C TRP A 500 1.98 -5.48 -16.19
N GLY A 501 2.36 -6.65 -15.71
CA GLY A 501 1.77 -7.17 -14.49
C GLY A 501 2.51 -8.33 -13.85
N ALA A 502 2.02 -8.72 -12.68
CA ALA A 502 2.53 -9.83 -11.89
C ALA A 502 1.41 -10.79 -11.53
N LEU A 503 1.71 -12.09 -11.63
CA LEU A 503 0.80 -13.19 -11.34
C LEU A 503 1.10 -13.76 -9.96
N PHE A 504 0.08 -13.88 -9.11
CA PHE A 504 0.21 -14.30 -7.72
C PHE A 504 -0.70 -15.49 -7.38
N LEU A 505 -0.26 -16.30 -6.43
CA LEU A 505 -1.04 -17.36 -5.80
C LEU A 505 -1.24 -17.06 -4.32
N ALA A 506 -2.49 -16.96 -3.89
CA ALA A 506 -2.88 -16.86 -2.49
C ALA A 506 -3.55 -18.17 -2.04
N ARG A 507 -2.95 -18.86 -1.08
CA ARG A 507 -3.54 -20.07 -0.47
C ARG A 507 -4.08 -19.74 0.92
N LEU A 508 -5.40 -19.88 1.09
CA LEU A 508 -6.07 -19.59 2.36
C LEU A 508 -5.77 -20.70 3.37
N ARG A 509 -5.36 -20.32 4.58
CA ARG A 509 -5.00 -21.24 5.67
C ARG A 509 -6.21 -21.65 6.50
N ARG A 510 -7.19 -20.76 6.63
CA ARG A 510 -8.30 -20.90 7.58
C ARG A 510 -9.67 -20.87 6.93
N VAL A 511 -9.83 -20.05 5.88
CA VAL A 511 -11.11 -19.77 5.23
C VAL A 511 -11.44 -20.85 4.20
N THR A 512 -12.57 -21.52 4.40
CA THR A 512 -13.18 -22.45 3.45
C THR A 512 -14.01 -21.73 2.39
N SER A 513 -14.34 -22.41 1.30
CA SER A 513 -15.18 -21.91 0.22
C SER A 513 -16.58 -21.50 0.71
N ARG A 514 -17.15 -22.26 1.66
CA ARG A 514 -18.42 -21.94 2.29
C ARG A 514 -18.33 -20.65 3.11
N GLU A 515 -17.32 -20.52 3.95
CA GLU A 515 -17.09 -19.31 4.76
C GLU A 515 -16.82 -18.09 3.89
N PHE A 516 -16.11 -18.25 2.77
CA PHE A 516 -15.89 -17.19 1.80
C PHE A 516 -17.22 -16.66 1.23
N VAL A 517 -18.12 -17.56 0.79
CA VAL A 517 -19.46 -17.18 0.31
C VAL A 517 -20.30 -16.53 1.42
N GLU A 518 -20.25 -17.08 2.64
CA GLU A 518 -20.97 -16.52 3.80
C GLU A 518 -20.49 -15.10 4.16
N ARG A 519 -19.18 -14.80 4.03
CA ARG A 519 -18.65 -13.45 4.29
C ARG A 519 -19.16 -12.44 3.27
N ARG A 520 -19.26 -12.82 1.99
CA ARG A 520 -19.77 -11.94 0.93
C ARG A 520 -21.22 -11.51 1.16
N SER A 521 -22.06 -12.38 1.75
CA SER A 521 -23.45 -12.02 2.07
C SER A 521 -23.59 -11.00 3.21
N ARG A 522 -22.53 -10.76 3.98
CA ARG A 522 -22.50 -9.82 5.12
C ARG A 522 -22.01 -8.42 4.75
N GLY A 523 -21.82 -8.14 3.46
CA GLY A 523 -21.42 -6.82 2.96
C GLY A 523 -19.92 -6.68 2.81
N VAL A 524 -19.40 -7.05 1.64
CA VAL A 524 -18.08 -6.59 1.16
C VAL A 524 -18.30 -5.28 0.41
N SER A 525 -17.41 -4.31 0.62
CA SER A 525 -17.48 -2.93 0.11
C SER A 525 -17.51 -2.87 -1.42
N ASP A 526 -16.93 -3.86 -2.09
CA ASP A 526 -16.77 -3.84 -3.55
C ASP A 526 -17.89 -4.59 -4.31
N LYS A 527 -19.08 -3.99 -4.29
CA LYS A 527 -20.25 -4.49 -5.02
C LYS A 527 -20.26 -4.14 -6.52
N TRP A 528 -19.31 -3.33 -7.00
CA TRP A 528 -19.40 -2.73 -8.35
C TRP A 528 -18.42 -3.33 -9.36
N GLU A 529 -17.29 -3.89 -8.93
CA GLU A 529 -16.26 -4.39 -9.86
C GLU A 529 -16.51 -5.82 -10.39
N HIS A 530 -17.11 -6.71 -9.59
CA HIS A 530 -17.38 -8.10 -9.98
C HIS A 530 -18.85 -8.49 -9.78
N ASP A 531 -19.47 -9.03 -10.83
CA ASP A 531 -20.88 -9.44 -10.83
C ASP A 531 -21.06 -10.84 -10.21
N ARG A 532 -20.05 -11.72 -10.31
CA ARG A 532 -20.14 -13.11 -9.83
C ARG A 532 -18.77 -13.71 -9.49
N HIS A 533 -18.73 -14.53 -8.44
CA HIS A 533 -17.61 -15.44 -8.14
C HIS A 533 -18.08 -16.89 -8.33
N GLU A 534 -17.31 -17.70 -9.06
CA GLU A 534 -17.49 -19.15 -9.14
C GLU A 534 -16.43 -19.87 -8.31
N LEU A 535 -16.81 -21.02 -7.76
CA LEU A 535 -15.93 -21.89 -7.00
C LEU A 535 -15.70 -23.17 -7.79
N VAL A 536 -14.45 -23.42 -8.16
CA VAL A 536 -14.04 -24.59 -8.95
C VAL A 536 -13.17 -25.49 -8.08
N ASP A 537 -13.35 -26.81 -8.16
CA ASP A 537 -12.40 -27.73 -7.51
C ASP A 537 -10.98 -27.46 -8.03
N PHE A 538 -10.03 -27.20 -7.13
CA PHE A 538 -8.66 -26.89 -7.51
C PHE A 538 -7.85 -28.16 -7.78
N GLU A 539 -8.32 -28.87 -8.78
CA GLU A 539 -7.71 -30.04 -9.40
C GLU A 539 -7.53 -29.76 -10.90
N ILE A 540 -6.63 -30.50 -11.55
CA ILE A 540 -6.25 -30.24 -12.94
C ILE A 540 -7.47 -30.33 -13.89
N GLU A 541 -8.22 -31.43 -13.81
CA GLU A 541 -9.36 -31.65 -14.72
C GLU A 541 -10.52 -30.65 -14.52
N PRO A 542 -11.04 -30.39 -13.31
CA PRO A 542 -12.10 -29.41 -13.11
C PRO A 542 -11.72 -28.00 -13.57
N VAL A 543 -10.49 -27.55 -13.31
CA VAL A 543 -10.02 -26.22 -13.75
C VAL A 543 -9.93 -26.16 -15.28
N ILE A 544 -9.39 -27.19 -15.94
CA ILE A 544 -9.36 -27.27 -17.41
C ILE A 544 -10.77 -27.22 -17.97
N ARG A 545 -11.70 -28.05 -17.45
CA ARG A 545 -13.09 -28.06 -17.92
C ARG A 545 -13.76 -26.70 -17.75
N PHE A 546 -13.46 -25.98 -16.66
CA PHE A 546 -14.00 -24.66 -16.42
C PHE A 546 -13.46 -23.62 -17.42
N ILE A 547 -12.16 -23.64 -17.69
CA ILE A 547 -11.49 -22.66 -18.57
C ILE A 547 -11.87 -22.88 -20.04
N PHE A 548 -11.91 -24.14 -20.47
CA PHE A 548 -12.20 -24.53 -21.85
C PHE A 548 -13.68 -24.82 -22.12
N ASP A 549 -14.57 -24.45 -21.19
CA ASP A 549 -16.01 -24.48 -21.46
C ASP A 549 -16.31 -23.61 -22.69
N PRO A 550 -16.97 -24.14 -23.74
CA PRO A 550 -17.29 -23.39 -24.95
C PRO A 550 -18.03 -22.07 -24.71
N GLU A 551 -18.81 -21.97 -23.64
CA GLU A 551 -19.52 -20.74 -23.26
C GLU A 551 -18.58 -19.67 -22.65
N ARG A 552 -17.39 -20.05 -22.20
CA ARG A 552 -16.40 -19.17 -21.53
C ARG A 552 -15.13 -18.95 -22.34
N ALA A 553 -14.76 -19.86 -23.23
CA ALA A 553 -13.45 -19.87 -23.88
C ALA A 553 -13.06 -18.55 -24.60
N GLY A 554 -14.04 -17.77 -25.08
CA GLY A 554 -13.84 -16.46 -25.70
C GLY A 554 -14.04 -15.25 -24.79
N LEU A 555 -14.29 -15.46 -23.49
CA LEU A 555 -14.67 -14.42 -22.53
C LEU A 555 -13.62 -14.23 -21.42
N TRP A 556 -12.38 -14.66 -21.64
CA TRP A 556 -11.31 -14.54 -20.65
C TRP A 556 -10.53 -13.25 -20.83
N SER A 557 -10.17 -12.59 -19.72
CA SER A 557 -9.07 -11.63 -19.71
C SER A 557 -7.77 -12.33 -20.16
N PRO A 558 -6.86 -11.67 -20.90
CA PRO A 558 -5.65 -12.31 -21.43
C PRO A 558 -4.75 -12.99 -20.37
N THR A 559 -4.74 -12.47 -19.14
CA THR A 559 -3.87 -12.92 -18.04
C THR A 559 -4.40 -14.15 -17.29
N ALA A 560 -5.72 -14.29 -17.15
CA ALA A 560 -6.33 -15.27 -16.25
C ALA A 560 -6.04 -16.74 -16.61
N PRO A 561 -6.09 -17.18 -17.88
CA PRO A 561 -5.74 -18.56 -18.23
C PRO A 561 -4.30 -18.91 -17.88
N GLY A 562 -3.35 -18.00 -18.16
CA GLY A 562 -1.94 -18.15 -17.80
C GLY A 562 -1.76 -18.25 -16.28
N LEU A 563 -2.41 -17.38 -15.52
CA LEU A 563 -2.41 -17.42 -14.06
C LEU A 563 -2.88 -18.77 -13.50
N PHE A 564 -4.03 -19.27 -13.96
CA PHE A 564 -4.57 -20.52 -13.44
C PHE A 564 -3.76 -21.74 -13.87
N TYR A 565 -3.19 -21.74 -15.07
CA TYR A 565 -2.22 -22.73 -15.49
C TYR A 565 -1.01 -22.73 -14.55
N LEU A 566 -0.37 -21.58 -14.31
CA LEU A 566 0.80 -21.49 -13.43
C LEU A 566 0.46 -21.88 -11.98
N ALA A 567 -0.74 -21.56 -11.50
CA ALA A 567 -1.22 -22.01 -10.19
C ALA A 567 -1.34 -23.54 -10.09
N LEU A 568 -1.87 -24.20 -11.13
CA LEU A 568 -1.91 -25.66 -11.22
C LEU A 568 -0.50 -26.24 -11.28
N VAL A 569 0.40 -25.66 -12.08
CA VAL A 569 1.81 -26.06 -12.17
C VAL A 569 2.48 -25.97 -10.80
N ASN A 570 2.23 -24.90 -10.05
CA ASN A 570 2.77 -24.74 -8.69
C ASN A 570 2.32 -25.86 -7.73
N LYS A 571 1.11 -26.39 -7.90
CA LYS A 571 0.58 -27.46 -7.04
C LYS A 571 1.01 -28.86 -7.50
N TYR A 572 0.92 -29.12 -8.79
CA TYR A 572 0.97 -30.48 -9.35
C TYR A 572 2.24 -30.76 -10.18
N GLY A 573 3.05 -29.74 -10.46
CA GLY A 573 4.19 -29.80 -11.37
C GLY A 573 3.77 -29.74 -12.84
N ARG A 574 4.63 -29.18 -13.68
CA ARG A 574 4.34 -28.92 -15.10
C ARG A 574 3.94 -30.18 -15.86
N VAL A 575 4.70 -31.25 -15.68
CA VAL A 575 4.51 -32.53 -16.38
C VAL A 575 3.13 -33.16 -16.09
N ALA A 576 2.59 -32.98 -14.88
CA ALA A 576 1.25 -33.48 -14.56
C ALA A 576 0.17 -32.66 -15.26
N VAL A 577 0.28 -31.33 -15.20
CA VAL A 577 -0.69 -30.40 -15.82
C VAL A 577 -0.73 -30.57 -17.32
N GLU A 578 0.43 -30.61 -17.99
CA GLU A 578 0.51 -30.73 -19.45
C GLU A 578 -0.02 -32.07 -19.97
N ARG A 579 0.34 -33.18 -19.31
CA ARG A 579 -0.15 -34.52 -19.66
C ARG A 579 -1.67 -34.59 -19.58
N GLU A 580 -2.23 -34.05 -18.51
CA GLU A 580 -3.67 -34.07 -18.28
C GLU A 580 -4.41 -33.11 -19.23
N SER A 581 -3.79 -31.96 -19.55
CA SER A 581 -4.28 -31.03 -20.57
C SER A 581 -4.37 -31.70 -21.95
N LYS A 582 -3.33 -32.42 -22.37
CA LYS A 582 -3.35 -33.20 -23.62
C LYS A 582 -4.45 -34.27 -23.61
N ARG A 583 -4.63 -34.97 -22.49
CA ARG A 583 -5.67 -36.00 -22.34
C ARG A 583 -7.09 -35.43 -22.51
N LEU A 584 -7.35 -34.25 -21.93
CA LEU A 584 -8.69 -33.66 -21.89
C LEU A 584 -9.05 -32.84 -23.12
N LEU A 585 -8.08 -32.10 -23.68
CA LEU A 585 -8.30 -31.17 -24.79
C LEU A 585 -8.02 -31.83 -26.15
N GLY A 586 -7.38 -33.00 -26.14
CA GLY A 586 -6.88 -33.66 -27.34
C GLY A 586 -5.66 -32.95 -27.93
N ASP A 587 -5.00 -33.62 -28.87
CA ASP A 587 -3.99 -32.97 -29.71
C ASP A 587 -4.73 -32.08 -30.72
N GLY A 588 -4.86 -30.79 -30.40
CA GLY A 588 -5.34 -29.77 -31.33
C GLY A 588 -4.40 -29.66 -32.53
N VAL A 589 -4.68 -30.44 -33.57
CA VAL A 589 -4.31 -30.29 -34.99
C VAL A 589 -2.84 -29.98 -35.29
N THR A 590 -2.16 -31.04 -35.73
CA THR A 590 -1.08 -30.98 -36.71
C THR A 590 -1.49 -30.26 -38.00
N GLY A 591 -0.69 -29.26 -38.40
CA GLY A 591 -0.32 -29.01 -39.80
C GLY A 591 -0.73 -27.67 -40.42
N PRO A 592 -0.13 -27.27 -41.55
CA PRO A 592 1.03 -27.83 -42.25
C PRO A 592 2.37 -27.20 -41.86
#